data_AF-A0A8J8MSX1-F1
#
_entry.id   AF-A0A8J8MSX1-F1
#
_cell.length_a   1.000
_cell.length_b   1.000
_cell.length_c   1.000
_cell.angle_alpha   90.00
_cell.angle_beta   90.00
_cell.angle_gamma   90.00
#
_symmetry.space_group_name_H-M   'P 1'
#
loop_
_entity.id
_entity.type
_entity.pdbx_description
1 polymer ?
#
loop_
_entity_poly.entity_id
_entity_poly.type
_entity_poly.pdbx_seq_one_letter_code
_entity_poly.pdbx_strand_id
1 'polypeptide(L)'
;MTLKSTTAAVIVTFNRSAKLMKVIEALQNQTVRPDVIYVVDNASTDDTAERVGAMTDPSIRHVRLPENIGGAGGFHAGMKIAYEQGANYLWISDDDAYPEPDALQKLIDALTGFEASYGWRPSFACSNVKWIDGSHCEMNTPGTVWDWPRFYTAETPWTLVRSCSFVSALIPRWAVAEHGLPIKDYFIWYDDAEYTQRIARSYPGIFVPDSLVIHDTPDNAGVNYGLITEKNIWKFRYGARNETSFRRREQGWPGVAQFAWQVYRQMRDGQVTKPLRRQIWKAVWQGTTFQPQIERV
;
A
#
# COMPACT_ATOMS: atom_id res chain seq x y z
N MET A 1 21.39 -12.32 23.86
CA MET A 1 19.96 -12.57 23.54
C MET A 1 19.65 -11.82 22.27
N THR A 2 19.49 -12.52 21.15
CA THR A 2 18.96 -11.93 19.92
C THR A 2 17.55 -11.48 20.25
N LEU A 3 17.29 -10.17 20.26
CA LEU A 3 15.93 -9.65 20.40
C LEU A 3 15.07 -10.34 19.33
N LYS A 4 14.03 -11.05 19.75
CA LYS A 4 13.08 -11.66 18.81
C LYS A 4 12.54 -10.50 17.95
N SER A 5 12.79 -10.54 16.65
CA SER A 5 12.30 -9.51 15.74
C SER A 5 10.78 -9.49 15.81
N THR A 6 10.20 -8.31 16.07
CA THR A 6 8.76 -8.13 16.23
C THR A 6 8.12 -7.67 14.92
N THR A 7 7.07 -8.38 14.48
CA THR A 7 6.32 -8.04 13.28
C THR A 7 4.91 -7.60 13.64
N ALA A 8 4.53 -6.39 13.23
CA ALA A 8 3.19 -5.85 13.40
C ALA A 8 2.44 -5.90 12.06
N ALA A 9 1.31 -6.61 12.01
CA ALA A 9 0.36 -6.46 10.91
C ALA A 9 -0.48 -5.20 11.14
N VAL A 10 -0.69 -4.40 10.10
CA VAL A 10 -1.51 -3.18 10.15
C VAL A 10 -2.58 -3.28 9.06
N ILE A 11 -3.83 -3.45 9.47
CA ILE A 11 -4.97 -3.65 8.59
C ILE A 11 -5.91 -2.46 8.70
N VAL A 12 -6.11 -1.74 7.59
CA VAL A 12 -7.02 -0.60 7.54
C VAL A 12 -8.40 -1.07 7.08
N THR A 13 -9.44 -0.65 7.79
CA THR A 13 -10.82 -1.04 7.48
C THR A 13 -11.80 0.14 7.56
N PHE A 14 -12.86 0.08 6.76
CA PHE A 14 -13.99 1.00 6.84
C PHE A 14 -15.27 0.34 6.30
N ASN A 15 -16.21 0.03 7.20
CA ASN A 15 -17.53 -0.54 6.85
C ASN A 15 -17.47 -1.84 6.01
N ARG A 16 -16.53 -2.74 6.32
CA ARG A 16 -16.36 -4.04 5.64
C ARG A 16 -16.06 -5.17 6.63
N SER A 17 -16.72 -5.17 7.79
CA SER A 17 -16.47 -6.12 8.88
C SER A 17 -16.36 -7.59 8.43
N ALA A 18 -17.21 -8.04 7.50
CA ALA A 18 -17.20 -9.41 7.01
C ALA A 18 -15.92 -9.80 6.25
N LYS A 19 -15.33 -8.88 5.48
CA LYS A 19 -14.05 -9.13 4.80
C LYS A 19 -12.88 -9.05 5.78
N LEU A 20 -12.93 -8.07 6.68
CA LEU A 20 -11.96 -7.91 7.76
C LEU A 20 -11.83 -9.19 8.60
N MET A 21 -12.94 -9.85 8.95
CA MET A 21 -12.89 -11.09 9.74
C MET A 21 -12.11 -12.20 9.01
N LYS A 22 -12.25 -12.30 7.68
CA LYS A 22 -11.47 -13.26 6.88
C LYS A 22 -9.98 -12.91 6.88
N VAL A 23 -9.64 -11.62 6.81
CA VAL A 23 -8.24 -11.17 6.90
C VAL A 23 -7.66 -11.54 8.26
N ILE A 24 -8.36 -11.26 9.36
CA ILE A 24 -7.89 -11.60 10.71
C ILE A 24 -7.68 -13.11 10.85
N GLU A 25 -8.62 -13.92 10.37
CA GLU A 25 -8.49 -15.39 10.35
C GLU A 25 -7.26 -15.84 9.54
N ALA A 26 -7.04 -15.27 8.34
CA ALA A 26 -5.88 -15.57 7.51
C ALA A 26 -4.54 -15.18 8.18
N LEU A 27 -4.51 -14.06 8.90
CA LEU A 27 -3.34 -13.62 9.67
C LEU A 27 -3.06 -14.54 10.88
N GLN A 28 -4.10 -15.00 11.58
CA GLN A 28 -3.96 -15.95 12.69
C GLN A 28 -3.53 -17.34 12.20
N ASN A 29 -3.82 -17.69 10.95
CA ASN A 29 -3.46 -18.98 10.35
C ASN A 29 -2.12 -18.95 9.58
N GLN A 30 -1.35 -17.86 9.67
CA GLN A 30 -0.01 -17.83 9.09
C GLN A 30 0.92 -18.85 9.77
N THR A 31 1.83 -19.44 9.00
CA THR A 31 2.92 -20.31 9.49
C THR A 31 3.85 -19.57 10.44
N VAL A 32 4.15 -18.31 10.11
CA VAL A 32 4.70 -17.31 11.04
C VAL A 32 3.66 -16.23 11.24
N ARG A 33 3.11 -16.17 12.45
CA ARG A 33 2.12 -15.16 12.83
C ARG A 33 2.79 -13.80 13.06
N PRO A 34 2.13 -12.69 12.69
CA PRO A 34 2.48 -11.39 13.26
C PRO A 34 2.42 -11.46 14.80
N ASP A 35 3.35 -10.80 15.49
CA ASP A 35 3.32 -10.72 16.96
C ASP A 35 2.16 -9.84 17.47
N VAL A 36 1.68 -8.92 16.63
CA VAL A 36 0.53 -8.04 16.89
C VAL A 36 -0.20 -7.72 15.59
N ILE A 37 -1.53 -7.63 15.65
CA ILE A 37 -2.40 -7.21 14.55
C ILE A 37 -3.11 -5.93 14.98
N TYR A 38 -2.76 -4.81 14.37
CA TYR A 38 -3.48 -3.55 14.53
C TYR A 38 -4.60 -3.46 13.50
N VAL A 39 -5.84 -3.55 13.97
CA VAL A 39 -7.03 -3.28 13.17
C VAL A 39 -7.34 -1.78 13.26
N VAL A 40 -6.97 -1.04 12.24
CA VAL A 40 -7.20 0.40 12.14
C VAL A 40 -8.57 0.65 11.52
N ASP A 41 -9.56 0.85 12.39
CA ASP A 41 -10.94 1.13 12.04
C ASP A 41 -11.13 2.62 11.77
N ASN A 42 -11.37 2.98 10.51
CA ASN A 42 -11.44 4.36 10.02
C ASN A 42 -12.82 4.99 10.26
N ALA A 43 -13.31 4.90 11.50
CA ALA A 43 -14.62 5.33 11.97
C ALA A 43 -15.80 4.56 11.34
N SER A 44 -15.72 3.23 11.30
CA SER A 44 -16.82 2.39 10.83
C SER A 44 -18.10 2.59 11.67
N THR A 45 -19.22 2.42 10.98
CA THR A 45 -20.60 2.52 11.48
C THR A 45 -21.35 1.19 11.39
N ASP A 46 -20.73 0.15 10.82
CA ASP A 46 -21.24 -1.22 10.83
C ASP A 46 -20.88 -1.95 12.15
N ASP A 47 -20.98 -3.28 12.16
CA ASP A 47 -20.68 -4.14 13.30
C ASP A 47 -19.17 -4.39 13.51
N THR A 48 -18.27 -3.65 12.84
CA THR A 48 -16.80 -3.83 12.97
C THR A 48 -16.33 -3.74 14.42
N ALA A 49 -16.75 -2.71 15.16
CA ALA A 49 -16.30 -2.51 16.54
C ALA A 49 -16.78 -3.63 17.48
N GLU A 50 -18.00 -4.14 17.28
CA GLU A 50 -18.55 -5.26 18.03
C GLU A 50 -17.76 -6.54 17.75
N ARG A 51 -17.52 -6.86 16.47
CA ARG A 51 -16.82 -8.08 16.07
C ARG A 51 -15.39 -8.13 16.55
N VAL A 52 -14.63 -7.04 16.38
CA VAL A 52 -13.24 -6.97 16.83
C VAL A 52 -13.18 -6.94 18.36
N GLY A 53 -14.09 -6.23 19.02
CA GLY A 53 -14.16 -6.17 20.49
C GLY A 53 -14.54 -7.50 21.17
N ALA A 54 -15.22 -8.41 20.45
CA ALA A 54 -15.54 -9.74 20.94
C ALA A 54 -14.37 -10.74 20.87
N MET A 55 -13.26 -10.38 20.21
CA MET A 55 -12.09 -11.25 20.11
C MET A 55 -11.32 -11.30 21.43
N THR A 56 -10.90 -12.51 21.84
CA THR A 56 -10.17 -12.74 23.10
C THR A 56 -8.65 -12.81 22.92
N ASP A 57 -8.16 -12.81 21.68
CA ASP A 57 -6.74 -12.87 21.37
C ASP A 57 -6.07 -11.52 21.67
N PRO A 58 -5.18 -11.43 22.68
CA PRO A 58 -4.55 -10.17 23.09
C PRO A 58 -3.56 -9.61 22.06
N SER A 59 -3.20 -10.40 21.04
CA SER A 59 -2.37 -9.93 19.92
C SER A 59 -3.15 -9.04 18.95
N ILE A 60 -4.48 -9.06 19.01
CA ILE A 60 -5.35 -8.23 18.16
C ILE A 60 -5.68 -6.94 18.90
N ARG A 61 -5.35 -5.80 18.28
CA ARG A 61 -5.53 -4.47 18.84
C ARG A 61 -6.43 -3.64 17.94
N HIS A 62 -7.62 -3.30 18.44
CA HIS A 62 -8.54 -2.40 17.75
C HIS A 62 -8.12 -0.95 17.95
N VAL A 63 -7.85 -0.25 16.86
CA VAL A 63 -7.52 1.17 16.84
C VAL A 63 -8.62 1.89 16.07
N ARG A 64 -9.59 2.46 16.79
CA ARG A 64 -10.68 3.20 16.17
C ARG A 64 -10.33 4.69 16.03
N LEU A 65 -10.38 5.19 14.80
CA LEU A 65 -10.19 6.60 14.48
C LEU A 65 -11.51 7.38 14.69
N PRO A 66 -11.43 8.68 15.05
CA PRO A 66 -12.61 9.49 15.34
C PRO A 66 -13.44 9.83 14.09
N GLU A 67 -12.81 9.86 12.92
CA GLU A 67 -13.44 10.14 11.63
C GLU A 67 -12.74 9.37 10.51
N ASN A 68 -13.42 9.24 9.36
CA ASN A 68 -12.82 8.61 8.18
C ASN A 68 -11.84 9.57 7.50
N ILE A 69 -10.55 9.33 7.67
CA ILE A 69 -9.46 10.11 7.07
C ILE A 69 -8.86 9.44 5.82
N GLY A 70 -9.59 8.50 5.22
CA GLY A 70 -9.17 7.74 4.04
C GLY A 70 -8.12 6.66 4.34
N GLY A 71 -7.82 5.84 3.34
CA GLY A 71 -6.84 4.75 3.45
C GLY A 71 -5.45 5.26 3.83
N ALA A 72 -5.00 6.36 3.20
CA ALA A 72 -3.70 6.95 3.47
C ALA A 72 -3.54 7.37 4.95
N GLY A 73 -4.60 7.96 5.53
CA GLY A 73 -4.64 8.34 6.93
C GLY A 73 -4.70 7.13 7.88
N GLY A 74 -5.46 6.09 7.51
CA GLY A 74 -5.50 4.83 8.25
C GLY A 74 -4.14 4.14 8.31
N PHE A 75 -3.47 3.97 7.16
CA PHE A 75 -2.14 3.36 7.10
C PHE A 75 -1.12 4.20 7.87
N HIS A 76 -1.16 5.51 7.73
CA HIS A 76 -0.33 6.42 8.52
C HIS A 76 -0.50 6.19 10.03
N ALA A 77 -1.75 6.20 10.53
CA ALA A 77 -2.02 6.04 11.96
C ALA A 77 -1.57 4.67 12.48
N GLY A 78 -1.89 3.59 11.75
CA GLY A 78 -1.50 2.24 12.13
C GLY A 78 0.00 2.03 12.10
N MET A 79 0.68 2.53 11.06
CA MET A 79 2.14 2.43 10.96
C MET A 79 2.84 3.24 12.05
N LYS A 80 2.32 4.42 12.40
CA LYS A 80 2.83 5.22 13.50
C LYS A 80 2.77 4.46 14.82
N ILE A 81 1.61 3.89 15.15
CA ILE A 81 1.42 3.11 16.37
C ILE A 81 2.35 1.89 16.38
N ALA A 82 2.42 1.13 15.29
CA ALA A 82 3.29 -0.04 15.18
C ALA A 82 4.77 0.34 15.39
N TYR A 83 5.21 1.46 14.79
CA TYR A 83 6.56 1.97 14.98
C TYR A 83 6.82 2.43 16.42
N GLU A 84 5.95 3.23 17.03
CA GLU A 84 6.11 3.72 18.41
C GLU A 84 6.13 2.56 19.42
N GLN A 85 5.42 1.47 19.12
CA GLN A 85 5.39 0.24 19.93
C GLN A 85 6.59 -0.69 19.68
N GLY A 86 7.58 -0.25 18.91
CA GLY A 86 8.87 -0.93 18.76
C GLY A 86 8.92 -2.02 17.69
N ALA A 87 7.91 -2.12 16.79
CA ALA A 87 7.92 -3.12 15.73
C ALA A 87 9.19 -3.01 14.85
N ASN A 88 9.80 -4.16 14.53
CA ASN A 88 10.93 -4.26 13.61
C ASN A 88 10.47 -4.31 12.16
N TYR A 89 9.32 -4.94 11.91
CA TYR A 89 8.67 -4.98 10.61
C TYR A 89 7.21 -4.59 10.73
N LEU A 90 6.74 -3.82 9.76
CA LEU A 90 5.34 -3.40 9.63
C LEU A 90 4.79 -4.04 8.37
N TRP A 91 3.93 -5.05 8.52
CA TRP A 91 3.26 -5.70 7.40
C TRP A 91 1.89 -5.06 7.19
N ILE A 92 1.79 -4.20 6.18
CA ILE A 92 0.58 -3.42 5.93
C ILE A 92 -0.26 -4.08 4.84
N SER A 93 -1.58 -4.07 5.03
CA SER A 93 -2.55 -4.63 4.07
C SER A 93 -3.95 -4.06 4.24
N ASP A 94 -4.80 -4.26 3.24
CA ASP A 94 -6.23 -3.91 3.27
C ASP A 94 -7.08 -5.00 3.95
N ASP A 95 -8.32 -4.64 4.32
CA ASP A 95 -9.33 -5.53 4.92
C ASP A 95 -10.02 -6.49 3.93
N ASP A 96 -9.65 -6.46 2.65
CA ASP A 96 -10.11 -7.35 1.58
C ASP A 96 -8.97 -8.06 0.86
N ALA A 97 -7.80 -8.14 1.51
CA ALA A 97 -6.62 -8.83 1.02
C ALA A 97 -6.29 -10.05 1.90
N TYR A 98 -6.50 -11.25 1.36
CA TYR A 98 -6.39 -12.52 2.08
C TYR A 98 -5.03 -13.18 1.80
N PRO A 99 -4.07 -13.13 2.73
CA PRO A 99 -2.78 -13.78 2.55
C PRO A 99 -2.89 -15.31 2.63
N GLU A 100 -2.17 -16.01 1.76
CA GLU A 100 -1.96 -17.46 1.89
C GLU A 100 -1.15 -17.78 3.17
N PRO A 101 -1.26 -18.99 3.75
CA PRO A 101 -0.69 -19.32 5.06
C PRO A 101 0.81 -19.05 5.23
N ASP A 102 1.60 -19.04 4.17
CA ASP A 102 3.05 -18.82 4.23
C ASP A 102 3.50 -17.45 3.71
N ALA A 103 2.56 -16.54 3.43
CA ALA A 103 2.84 -15.25 2.82
C ALA A 103 3.82 -14.41 3.63
N LEU A 104 3.63 -14.29 4.95
CA LEU A 104 4.52 -13.51 5.81
C LEU A 104 5.90 -14.13 5.95
N GLN A 105 5.97 -15.45 6.18
CA GLN A 105 7.23 -16.19 6.28
C GLN A 105 8.09 -15.95 5.04
N LYS A 106 7.51 -16.06 3.84
CA LYS A 106 8.20 -15.83 2.57
C LYS A 106 8.72 -14.40 2.41
N LEU A 107 7.96 -13.39 2.85
CA LEU A 107 8.43 -11.99 2.82
C LEU A 107 9.64 -11.79 3.74
N ILE A 108 9.58 -12.34 4.96
CA ILE A 108 10.66 -12.25 5.95
C ILE A 108 11.92 -12.98 5.44
N ASP A 109 11.77 -14.20 4.94
CA ASP A 109 12.89 -15.00 4.43
C ASP A 109 13.55 -14.33 3.22
N ALA A 110 12.76 -13.81 2.29
CA ALA A 110 13.28 -13.10 1.13
C ALA A 110 14.06 -11.84 1.54
N LEU A 111 13.51 -11.04 2.46
CA LEU A 111 14.15 -9.79 2.91
C LEU A 111 15.44 -10.08 3.69
N THR A 112 15.40 -10.98 4.66
CA THR A 112 16.57 -11.33 5.48
C THR A 112 17.62 -12.10 4.68
N GLY A 113 17.21 -12.98 3.78
CA GLY A 113 18.10 -13.69 2.85
C GLY A 113 18.80 -12.72 1.90
N PHE A 114 18.07 -11.73 1.36
CA PHE A 114 18.66 -10.66 0.56
C PHE A 114 19.76 -9.94 1.34
N GLU A 115 19.46 -9.49 2.56
CA GLU A 115 20.42 -8.75 3.40
C GLU A 115 21.69 -9.56 3.67
N ALA A 116 21.53 -10.85 3.95
CA ALA A 116 22.64 -11.76 4.20
C ALA A 116 23.53 -11.98 2.96
N SER A 117 22.93 -12.07 1.76
CA SER A 117 23.67 -12.33 0.52
C SER A 117 24.35 -11.09 -0.07
N TYR A 118 23.71 -9.93 0.01
CA TYR A 118 24.18 -8.73 -0.70
C TYR A 118 24.79 -7.66 0.20
N GLY A 119 24.64 -7.77 1.52
CA GLY A 119 25.21 -6.81 2.48
C GLY A 119 24.56 -5.42 2.46
N TRP A 120 23.39 -5.27 1.83
CA TRP A 120 22.55 -4.07 1.89
C TRP A 120 21.08 -4.44 2.05
N ARG A 121 20.27 -3.46 2.47
CA ARG A 121 18.91 -3.68 2.97
C ARG A 121 17.83 -3.24 1.98
N PRO A 122 16.87 -4.10 1.60
CA PRO A 122 15.71 -3.67 0.83
C PRO A 122 14.83 -2.70 1.63
N SER A 123 14.26 -1.69 0.97
CA SER A 123 13.37 -0.73 1.67
C SER A 123 11.98 -1.28 1.97
N PHE A 124 11.59 -2.36 1.31
CA PHE A 124 10.36 -3.10 1.56
C PHE A 124 10.40 -4.46 0.83
N ALA A 125 9.53 -5.39 1.23
CA ALA A 125 9.20 -6.58 0.46
C ALA A 125 7.68 -6.60 0.17
N CYS A 126 7.26 -7.01 -1.02
CA CYS A 126 5.84 -7.08 -1.37
C CYS A 126 5.43 -8.42 -2.00
N SER A 127 4.20 -8.82 -1.74
CA SER A 127 3.62 -10.08 -2.21
C SER A 127 3.21 -10.05 -3.68
N ASN A 128 3.02 -11.23 -4.25
CA ASN A 128 2.29 -11.49 -5.48
C ASN A 128 0.80 -11.48 -5.23
N VAL A 129 0.16 -10.40 -5.68
CA VAL A 129 -1.26 -10.18 -5.50
C VAL A 129 -2.04 -10.76 -6.69
N LYS A 130 -2.96 -11.66 -6.37
CA LYS A 130 -3.91 -12.27 -7.31
C LYS A 130 -5.29 -11.70 -7.09
N TRP A 131 -6.08 -11.63 -8.15
CA TRP A 131 -7.51 -11.38 -8.03
C TRP A 131 -8.25 -12.68 -7.70
N ILE A 132 -9.54 -12.59 -7.35
CA ILE A 132 -10.36 -13.71 -6.89
C ILE A 132 -10.52 -14.85 -7.92
N ASP A 133 -10.21 -14.60 -9.19
CA ASP A 133 -10.21 -15.60 -10.27
C ASP A 133 -8.82 -16.26 -10.50
N GLY A 134 -7.81 -15.89 -9.71
CA GLY A 134 -6.43 -16.37 -9.82
C GLY A 134 -5.55 -15.62 -10.83
N SER A 135 -6.12 -14.68 -11.60
CA SER A 135 -5.34 -13.77 -12.46
C SER A 135 -4.52 -12.79 -11.62
N HIS A 136 -3.53 -12.12 -12.21
CA HIS A 136 -2.83 -11.05 -11.51
C HIS A 136 -3.75 -9.85 -11.27
N CYS A 137 -3.69 -9.26 -10.08
CA CYS A 137 -4.45 -8.05 -9.81
C CYS A 137 -3.77 -6.84 -10.46
N GLU A 138 -4.41 -6.23 -11.46
CA GLU A 138 -3.86 -5.17 -12.30
C GLU A 138 -3.41 -3.97 -11.43
N MET A 139 -4.25 -3.55 -10.48
CA MET A 139 -3.96 -2.40 -9.62
C MET A 139 -2.80 -2.61 -8.64
N ASN A 140 -2.39 -3.86 -8.39
CA ASN A 140 -1.34 -4.21 -7.44
C ASN A 140 -0.03 -4.65 -8.12
N THR A 141 0.11 -4.38 -9.43
CA THR A 141 1.32 -4.71 -10.16
C THR A 141 2.47 -3.80 -9.71
N PRO A 142 3.59 -4.35 -9.19
CA PRO A 142 4.70 -3.53 -8.73
C PRO A 142 5.46 -2.90 -9.91
N GLY A 143 6.02 -1.73 -9.67
CA GLY A 143 6.89 -1.06 -10.63
C GLY A 143 8.31 -1.60 -10.51
N THR A 144 8.87 -2.15 -11.57
CA THR A 144 10.24 -2.67 -11.56
C THR A 144 11.29 -1.55 -11.59
N VAL A 145 12.50 -1.86 -11.13
CA VAL A 145 13.69 -1.06 -11.43
C VAL A 145 14.06 -1.22 -12.92
N TRP A 146 14.84 -0.29 -13.47
CA TRP A 146 15.16 -0.27 -14.90
C TRP A 146 15.99 -1.49 -15.34
N ASP A 147 16.80 -2.04 -14.45
CA ASP A 147 17.71 -3.17 -14.67
C ASP A 147 17.25 -4.46 -13.96
N TRP A 148 15.94 -4.59 -13.70
CA TRP A 148 15.36 -5.74 -12.99
C TRP A 148 15.80 -7.12 -13.53
N PRO A 149 16.07 -7.35 -14.84
CA PRO A 149 16.49 -8.66 -15.31
C PRO A 149 17.84 -9.12 -14.75
N ARG A 150 18.70 -8.19 -14.26
CA ARG A 150 19.99 -8.54 -13.65
C ARG A 150 19.84 -9.36 -12.37
N PHE A 151 18.71 -9.22 -11.69
CA PHE A 151 18.43 -9.85 -10.40
C PHE A 151 17.45 -11.01 -10.53
N TYR A 152 16.99 -11.31 -11.75
CA TYR A 152 16.08 -12.41 -12.01
C TYR A 152 16.88 -13.67 -12.38
N THR A 153 17.13 -14.53 -11.41
CA THR A 153 17.77 -15.84 -11.61
C THR A 153 16.83 -16.97 -11.19
N ALA A 154 17.13 -18.20 -11.63
CA ALA A 154 16.37 -19.39 -11.21
C ALA A 154 16.51 -19.70 -9.70
N GLU A 155 17.48 -19.07 -9.03
CA GLU A 155 17.85 -19.33 -7.64
C GLU A 155 17.39 -18.21 -6.69
N THR A 156 16.97 -17.05 -7.23
CA THR A 156 16.49 -15.91 -6.44
C THR A 156 14.97 -15.94 -6.31
N PRO A 157 14.40 -16.02 -5.09
CA PRO A 157 12.96 -16.04 -4.88
C PRO A 157 12.32 -14.64 -4.96
N TRP A 158 12.97 -13.67 -5.59
CA TRP A 158 12.51 -12.28 -5.67
C TRP A 158 13.12 -11.48 -6.84
N THR A 159 12.51 -10.33 -7.16
CA THR A 159 13.01 -9.35 -8.14
C THR A 159 13.01 -7.94 -7.53
N LEU A 160 13.95 -7.08 -7.93
CA LEU A 160 14.00 -5.69 -7.46
C LEU A 160 12.87 -4.83 -8.05
N VAL A 161 12.24 -4.04 -7.19
CA VAL A 161 11.14 -3.13 -7.53
C VAL A 161 11.35 -1.75 -6.91
N ARG A 162 10.82 -0.72 -7.58
CA ARG A 162 10.85 0.67 -7.12
C ARG A 162 9.55 1.11 -6.46
N SER A 163 8.48 0.33 -6.61
CA SER A 163 7.18 0.62 -6.01
C SER A 163 6.30 -0.62 -5.91
N CYS A 164 5.40 -0.65 -4.94
CA CYS A 164 4.32 -1.62 -4.83
C CYS A 164 3.08 -0.96 -4.22
N SER A 165 1.93 -1.65 -4.27
CA SER A 165 0.75 -1.23 -3.52
C SER A 165 0.89 -1.55 -2.03
N PHE A 166 -0.01 -1.01 -1.20
CA PHE A 166 -0.14 -1.40 0.21
C PHE A 166 -0.85 -2.74 0.46
N VAL A 167 -1.30 -3.43 -0.59
CA VAL A 167 -1.84 -4.79 -0.49
C VAL A 167 -0.69 -5.78 -0.26
N SER A 168 -0.38 -6.02 1.02
CA SER A 168 0.73 -6.83 1.51
C SER A 168 2.12 -6.29 1.17
N ALA A 169 2.54 -5.28 1.93
CA ALA A 169 3.89 -4.75 1.92
C ALA A 169 4.52 -4.86 3.32
N LEU A 170 5.67 -5.54 3.41
CA LEU A 170 6.48 -5.65 4.62
C LEU A 170 7.53 -4.53 4.62
N ILE A 171 7.36 -3.57 5.52
CA ILE A 171 8.21 -2.39 5.64
C ILE A 171 9.13 -2.57 6.86
N PRO A 172 10.47 -2.59 6.68
CA PRO A 172 11.40 -2.60 7.80
C PRO A 172 11.37 -1.26 8.54
N ARG A 173 11.52 -1.32 9.87
CA ARG A 173 11.51 -0.15 10.76
C ARG A 173 12.44 0.97 10.31
N TRP A 174 13.64 0.61 9.83
CA TRP A 174 14.63 1.59 9.41
C TRP A 174 14.12 2.49 8.27
N ALA A 175 13.33 1.95 7.34
CA ALA A 175 12.79 2.71 6.22
C ALA A 175 11.79 3.76 6.70
N VAL A 176 10.98 3.42 7.71
CA VAL A 176 10.05 4.38 8.34
C VAL A 176 10.82 5.48 9.07
N ALA A 177 11.87 5.13 9.83
CA ALA A 177 12.70 6.08 10.58
C ALA A 177 13.39 7.10 9.66
N GLU A 178 13.93 6.64 8.53
CA GLU A 178 14.68 7.48 7.61
C GLU A 178 13.78 8.37 6.75
N HIS A 179 12.66 7.82 6.28
CA HIS A 179 11.83 8.48 5.28
C HIS A 179 10.54 9.09 5.82
N GLY A 180 10.14 8.77 7.05
CA GLY A 180 8.86 9.16 7.63
C GLY A 180 7.69 8.31 7.15
N LEU A 181 6.49 8.62 7.63
CA LEU A 181 5.25 7.87 7.41
C LEU A 181 4.59 8.13 6.03
N PRO A 182 3.58 7.33 5.63
CA PRO A 182 2.71 7.68 4.50
C PRO A 182 2.07 9.06 4.66
N ILE A 183 1.83 9.74 3.55
CA ILE A 183 1.22 11.08 3.56
C ILE A 183 -0.28 10.94 3.83
N LYS A 184 -0.71 11.22 5.07
CA LYS A 184 -2.12 11.11 5.47
C LYS A 184 -3.08 11.97 4.65
N ASP A 185 -2.64 13.17 4.23
CA ASP A 185 -3.47 14.14 3.49
C ASP A 185 -3.84 13.66 2.07
N TYR A 186 -3.22 12.59 1.57
CA TYR A 186 -3.58 12.00 0.28
C TYR A 186 -4.99 11.39 0.30
N PHE A 187 -5.49 11.01 1.48
CA PHE A 187 -6.80 10.38 1.70
C PHE A 187 -6.94 9.02 1.00
N ILE A 188 -6.88 8.97 -0.34
CA ILE A 188 -6.92 7.75 -1.15
C ILE A 188 -6.12 7.92 -2.45
N TRP A 189 -5.58 6.83 -2.96
CA TRP A 189 -4.87 6.69 -4.23
C TRP A 189 -3.55 7.45 -4.30
N TYR A 190 -2.54 6.74 -4.84
CA TYR A 190 -1.17 7.20 -5.04
C TYR A 190 -0.35 7.36 -3.75
N ASP A 191 -0.94 7.09 -2.59
CA ASP A 191 -0.29 7.03 -1.29
C ASP A 191 0.71 5.88 -1.20
N ASP A 192 0.34 4.71 -1.72
CA ASP A 192 1.20 3.54 -1.83
C ASP A 192 2.38 3.74 -2.79
N ALA A 193 2.11 4.22 -4.00
CA ALA A 193 3.10 4.50 -5.02
C ALA A 193 4.04 5.63 -4.58
N GLU A 194 3.55 6.67 -3.91
CA GLU A 194 4.40 7.73 -3.34
C GLU A 194 5.31 7.18 -2.26
N TYR A 195 4.74 6.46 -1.28
CA TYR A 195 5.46 5.98 -0.12
C TYR A 195 6.57 5.03 -0.53
N THR A 196 6.23 4.02 -1.34
CA THR A 196 7.18 2.99 -1.77
C THR A 196 8.27 3.55 -2.68
N GLN A 197 7.95 4.49 -3.59
CA GLN A 197 8.97 5.19 -4.39
C GLN A 197 9.86 6.12 -3.55
N ARG A 198 9.32 6.72 -2.47
CA ARG A 198 10.10 7.57 -1.58
C ARG A 198 11.09 6.75 -0.76
N ILE A 199 10.63 5.70 -0.08
CA ILE A 199 11.52 4.85 0.71
C ILE A 199 12.53 4.11 -0.18
N ALA A 200 12.15 3.77 -1.43
CA ALA A 200 13.05 3.13 -2.39
C ALA A 200 14.27 3.96 -2.84
N ARG A 201 14.37 5.23 -2.42
CA ARG A 201 15.51 6.10 -2.76
C ARG A 201 16.80 5.68 -2.09
N SER A 202 16.72 5.13 -0.88
CA SER A 202 17.92 4.62 -0.21
C SER A 202 18.31 3.29 -0.85
N TYR A 203 17.33 2.40 -1.00
CA TYR A 203 17.52 1.07 -1.57
C TYR A 203 16.23 0.57 -2.24
N PRO A 204 16.28 -0.16 -3.37
CA PRO A 204 15.10 -0.79 -3.95
C PRO A 204 14.32 -1.68 -2.96
N GLY A 205 13.05 -1.92 -3.24
CA GLY A 205 12.28 -3.00 -2.61
C GLY A 205 12.44 -4.32 -3.36
N ILE A 206 11.87 -5.39 -2.81
CA ILE A 206 11.81 -6.71 -3.44
C ILE A 206 10.38 -7.18 -3.64
N PHE A 207 10.09 -7.74 -4.80
CA PHE A 207 8.87 -8.47 -5.10
C PHE A 207 9.11 -9.96 -4.89
N VAL A 208 8.27 -10.63 -4.11
CA VAL A 208 8.41 -12.04 -3.73
C VAL A 208 7.29 -12.85 -4.38
N PRO A 209 7.52 -13.52 -5.53
CA PRO A 209 6.48 -14.19 -6.32
C PRO A 209 5.72 -15.28 -5.55
N ASP A 210 6.40 -15.94 -4.62
CA ASP A 210 5.84 -17.05 -3.86
C ASP A 210 5.00 -16.59 -2.66
N SER A 211 5.15 -15.34 -2.19
CA SER A 211 4.29 -14.78 -1.15
C SER A 211 2.97 -14.37 -1.81
N LEU A 212 1.92 -15.17 -1.63
CA LEU A 212 0.65 -15.02 -2.35
C LEU A 212 -0.42 -14.36 -1.48
N VAL A 213 -1.17 -13.45 -2.10
CA VAL A 213 -2.30 -12.74 -1.47
C VAL A 213 -3.44 -12.62 -2.47
N ILE A 214 -4.67 -12.97 -2.07
CA ILE A 214 -5.88 -12.78 -2.88
C ILE A 214 -6.51 -11.44 -2.51
N HIS A 215 -6.65 -10.54 -3.48
CA HIS A 215 -7.31 -9.25 -3.29
C HIS A 215 -8.75 -9.29 -3.83
N ASP A 216 -9.72 -9.27 -2.94
CA ASP A 216 -11.16 -9.34 -3.20
C ASP A 216 -11.70 -7.94 -3.48
N THR A 217 -11.37 -7.42 -4.66
CA THR A 217 -11.96 -6.19 -5.19
C THR A 217 -13.11 -6.50 -6.16
N PRO A 218 -14.11 -5.61 -6.27
CA PRO A 218 -15.22 -5.82 -7.21
C PRO A 218 -14.79 -5.90 -8.67
N ASP A 219 -13.73 -5.17 -9.04
CA ASP A 219 -13.24 -5.03 -10.41
C ASP A 219 -11.71 -5.15 -10.43
N ASN A 220 -11.17 -5.98 -11.33
CA ASN A 220 -9.74 -6.03 -11.59
C ASN A 220 -9.35 -5.02 -12.67
N ALA A 221 -9.21 -3.76 -12.26
CA ALA A 221 -8.86 -2.66 -13.16
C ALA A 221 -7.80 -1.74 -12.55
N GLY A 222 -6.78 -1.42 -13.32
CA GLY A 222 -5.78 -0.42 -12.99
C GLY A 222 -6.34 1.02 -13.02
N VAL A 223 -5.53 1.98 -12.56
CA VAL A 223 -5.88 3.40 -12.64
C VAL A 223 -5.80 3.87 -14.09
N ASN A 224 -6.96 3.98 -14.74
CA ASN A 224 -7.09 4.47 -16.11
C ASN A 224 -8.13 5.60 -16.18
N TYR A 225 -7.67 6.82 -16.47
CA TYR A 225 -8.52 8.01 -16.57
C TYR A 225 -9.51 7.92 -17.75
N GLY A 226 -9.37 6.98 -18.67
CA GLY A 226 -10.36 6.69 -19.71
C GLY A 226 -11.62 6.00 -19.20
N LEU A 227 -11.57 5.37 -18.01
CA LEU A 227 -12.67 4.59 -17.42
C LEU A 227 -13.44 5.37 -16.34
N ILE A 228 -13.33 6.70 -16.34
CA ILE A 228 -14.00 7.56 -15.37
C ILE A 228 -15.50 7.56 -15.60
N THR A 229 -16.23 7.40 -14.51
CA THR A 229 -17.69 7.51 -14.41
C THR A 229 -18.04 8.48 -13.28
N GLU A 230 -19.30 8.94 -13.23
CA GLU A 230 -19.79 9.77 -12.12
C GLU A 230 -19.65 9.06 -10.75
N LYS A 231 -19.73 7.72 -10.72
CA LYS A 231 -19.60 6.93 -9.50
C LYS A 231 -18.18 6.91 -8.94
N ASN A 232 -17.17 6.84 -9.80
CA ASN A 232 -15.77 6.64 -9.39
C ASN A 232 -14.91 7.92 -9.46
N ILE A 233 -15.39 8.99 -10.11
CA ILE A 233 -14.60 10.21 -10.34
C ILE A 233 -13.99 10.81 -9.07
N TRP A 234 -14.67 10.66 -7.93
CA TRP A 234 -14.15 11.19 -6.68
C TRP A 234 -12.77 10.60 -6.32
N LYS A 235 -12.52 9.30 -6.58
CA LYS A 235 -11.21 8.66 -6.40
C LYS A 235 -10.18 9.22 -7.38
N PHE A 236 -10.57 9.36 -8.66
CA PHE A 236 -9.70 9.91 -9.71
C PHE A 236 -9.31 11.38 -9.46
N ARG A 237 -10.16 12.18 -8.80
CA ARG A 237 -9.78 13.53 -8.37
C ARG A 237 -8.67 13.50 -7.32
N TYR A 238 -8.75 12.61 -6.33
CA TYR A 238 -7.67 12.43 -5.36
C TYR A 238 -6.39 11.94 -6.04
N GLY A 239 -6.48 10.88 -6.85
CA GLY A 239 -5.35 10.35 -7.62
C GLY A 239 -4.67 11.43 -8.47
N ALA A 240 -5.44 12.25 -9.20
CA ALA A 240 -4.90 13.31 -10.05
C ALA A 240 -4.18 14.39 -9.26
N ARG A 241 -4.77 14.82 -8.13
CA ARG A 241 -4.17 15.81 -7.23
C ARG A 241 -2.89 15.26 -6.61
N ASN A 242 -2.94 14.03 -6.08
CA ASN A 242 -1.84 13.40 -5.34
C ASN A 242 -0.66 13.09 -6.26
N GLU A 243 -0.91 12.49 -7.42
CA GLU A 243 0.16 12.23 -8.41
C GLU A 243 0.75 13.55 -8.92
N THR A 244 -0.06 14.56 -9.22
CA THR A 244 0.49 15.87 -9.64
C THR A 244 1.39 16.49 -8.57
N SER A 245 0.96 16.44 -7.30
CA SER A 245 1.76 16.92 -6.16
C SER A 245 3.11 16.20 -6.07
N PHE A 246 3.10 14.87 -6.14
CA PHE A 246 4.31 14.05 -6.17
C PHE A 246 5.21 14.40 -7.37
N ARG A 247 4.65 14.41 -8.58
CA ARG A 247 5.39 14.71 -9.83
C ARG A 247 6.04 16.09 -9.76
N ARG A 248 5.33 17.10 -9.24
CA ARG A 248 5.90 18.44 -9.05
C ARG A 248 7.07 18.42 -8.08
N ARG A 249 6.92 17.71 -6.94
CA ARG A 249 7.94 17.63 -5.89
C ARG A 249 9.21 16.89 -6.36
N GLU A 250 9.04 15.82 -7.14
CA GLU A 250 10.15 14.91 -7.48
C GLU A 250 10.73 15.09 -8.89
N GLN A 251 9.92 15.57 -9.83
CA GLN A 251 10.25 15.63 -11.26
C GLN A 251 10.07 17.04 -11.83
N GLY A 252 9.66 18.01 -11.00
CA GLY A 252 9.38 19.37 -11.41
C GLY A 252 8.23 19.48 -12.41
N TRP A 253 8.15 20.63 -13.09
CA TRP A 253 7.15 20.89 -14.12
C TRP A 253 7.18 19.92 -15.31
N PRO A 254 8.35 19.40 -15.78
CA PRO A 254 8.36 18.37 -16.82
C PRO A 254 7.58 17.11 -16.45
N GLY A 255 7.71 16.62 -15.22
CA GLY A 255 6.96 15.45 -14.74
C GLY A 255 5.45 15.71 -14.65
N VAL A 256 5.06 16.94 -14.23
CA VAL A 256 3.66 17.37 -14.23
C VAL A 256 3.10 17.40 -15.66
N ALA A 257 3.85 17.96 -16.62
CA ALA A 257 3.42 18.04 -18.01
C ALA A 257 3.28 16.65 -18.64
N GLN A 258 4.21 15.74 -18.38
CA GLN A 258 4.14 14.35 -18.82
C GLN A 258 2.88 13.65 -18.27
N PHE A 259 2.63 13.76 -16.97
CA PHE A 259 1.44 13.19 -16.34
C PHE A 259 0.15 13.79 -16.90
N ALA A 260 0.06 15.12 -16.99
CA ALA A 260 -1.09 15.81 -17.57
C ALA A 260 -1.36 15.33 -19.00
N TRP A 261 -0.34 15.16 -19.83
CA TRP A 261 -0.49 14.65 -21.19
C TRP A 261 -0.99 13.19 -21.23
N GLN A 262 -0.51 12.33 -20.33
CA GLN A 262 -1.01 10.96 -20.19
C GLN A 262 -2.50 10.94 -19.80
N VAL A 263 -2.89 11.73 -18.79
CA VAL A 263 -4.28 11.87 -18.33
C VAL A 263 -5.17 12.38 -19.47
N TYR A 264 -4.71 13.39 -20.22
CA TYR A 264 -5.40 13.90 -21.41
C TYR A 264 -5.65 12.80 -22.43
N ARG A 265 -4.61 12.04 -22.81
CA ARG A 265 -4.71 10.95 -23.78
C ARG A 265 -5.71 9.89 -23.32
N GLN A 266 -5.59 9.42 -22.08
CA GLN A 266 -6.50 8.40 -21.54
C GLN A 266 -7.96 8.88 -21.55
N MET A 267 -8.24 10.09 -21.07
CA MET A 267 -9.61 10.65 -21.09
C MET A 267 -10.14 10.88 -22.51
N ARG A 268 -9.26 11.22 -23.46
CA ARG A 268 -9.61 11.39 -24.88
C ARG A 268 -9.97 10.05 -25.50
N ASP A 269 -9.10 9.06 -25.36
CA ASP A 269 -9.22 7.74 -25.96
C ASP A 269 -10.41 6.97 -25.36
N GLY A 270 -10.65 7.12 -24.04
CA GLY A 270 -11.84 6.60 -23.35
C GLY A 270 -13.12 7.43 -23.53
N GLN A 271 -13.11 8.46 -24.39
CA GLN A 271 -14.27 9.30 -24.71
C GLN A 271 -14.98 9.93 -23.48
N VAL A 272 -14.25 10.19 -22.40
CA VAL A 272 -14.78 10.76 -21.15
C VAL A 272 -15.48 12.09 -21.41
N THR A 273 -16.64 12.31 -20.79
CA THR A 273 -17.45 13.51 -21.03
C THR A 273 -16.73 14.80 -20.63
N LYS A 274 -17.03 15.92 -21.30
CA LYS A 274 -16.43 17.23 -21.00
C LYS A 274 -16.60 17.66 -19.52
N PRO A 275 -17.76 17.46 -18.86
CA PRO A 275 -17.91 17.77 -17.43
C PRO A 275 -16.94 17.01 -16.53
N LEU A 276 -16.80 15.69 -16.74
CA LEU A 276 -15.87 14.85 -15.98
C LEU A 276 -14.41 15.28 -16.21
N ARG A 277 -14.02 15.53 -17.46
CA ARG A 277 -12.67 16.03 -17.81
C ARG A 277 -12.33 17.33 -17.06
N ARG A 278 -13.26 18.28 -16.97
CA ARG A 278 -13.05 19.56 -16.25
C ARG A 278 -12.76 19.34 -14.77
N GLN A 279 -13.45 18.39 -14.14
CA GLN A 279 -13.21 18.05 -12.74
C GLN A 279 -11.83 17.45 -12.51
N ILE A 280 -11.36 16.58 -13.41
CA ILE A 280 -9.99 16.04 -13.35
C ILE A 280 -8.95 17.13 -13.56
N TRP A 281 -9.13 18.03 -14.53
CA TRP A 281 -8.21 19.15 -14.74
C TRP A 281 -8.13 20.09 -13.54
N LYS A 282 -9.27 20.33 -12.86
CA LYS A 282 -9.28 21.06 -11.60
C LYS A 282 -8.44 20.35 -10.53
N ALA A 283 -8.52 19.02 -10.44
CA ALA A 283 -7.72 18.24 -9.50
C ALA A 283 -6.22 18.24 -9.83
N VAL A 284 -5.85 18.13 -11.12
CA VAL A 284 -4.46 18.30 -11.58
C VAL A 284 -3.94 19.68 -11.17
N TRP A 285 -4.70 20.75 -11.44
CA TRP A 285 -4.33 22.10 -11.03
C TRP A 285 -4.16 22.23 -9.50
N GLN A 286 -5.10 21.68 -8.72
CA GLN A 286 -4.98 21.65 -7.25
C GLN A 286 -3.69 20.95 -6.80
N GLY A 287 -3.31 19.85 -7.43
CA GLY A 287 -2.06 19.15 -7.13
C GLY A 287 -0.81 20.00 -7.33
N THR A 288 -0.83 21.01 -8.22
CA THR A 288 0.30 21.92 -8.43
C THR A 288 0.57 22.88 -7.28
N THR A 289 -0.38 23.03 -6.35
CA THR A 289 -0.21 23.85 -5.13
C THR A 289 -0.31 23.04 -3.84
N PHE A 290 -0.83 21.81 -3.92
CA PHE A 290 -0.86 20.87 -2.80
C PHE A 290 0.58 20.51 -2.36
N GLN A 291 0.88 20.68 -1.08
CA GLN A 291 2.21 20.51 -0.46
C GLN A 291 2.07 19.82 0.90
N PRO A 292 1.60 18.57 0.93
CA PRO A 292 1.42 17.88 2.19
C PRO A 292 2.76 17.57 2.84
N GLN A 293 2.76 17.51 4.17
CA GLN A 293 3.95 17.27 4.96
C GLN A 293 4.18 15.76 5.16
N ILE A 294 5.45 15.38 5.20
CA ILE A 294 5.85 14.02 5.55
C ILE A 294 6.18 14.02 7.04
N GLU A 295 5.35 13.34 7.82
CA GLU A 295 5.55 13.19 9.26
C GLU A 295 6.66 12.19 9.55
N ARG A 296 7.55 12.51 10.48
CA ARG A 296 8.64 11.61 10.93
C ARG A 296 8.31 11.00 12.30
N VAL A 297 9.01 9.91 12.62
CA VAL A 297 8.84 9.10 13.84
C VAL A 297 10.15 8.91 14.61
#